data_AF-A0AAQ4PWU3-F1
#
_entry.id   AF-A0AAQ4PWU3-F1
#
_cell.length_a   1.000
_cell.length_b   1.000
_cell.length_c   1.000
_cell.angle_alpha   90.00
_cell.angle_beta   90.00
_cell.angle_gamma   90.00
#
_symmetry.space_group_name_H-M   'P 1'
#
loop_
_entity.id
_entity.type
_entity.pdbx_description
1 polymer ?
#
loop_
_entity_poly.entity_id
_entity_poly.type
_entity_poly.pdbx_seq_one_letter_code
_entity_poly.pdbx_strand_id
1 'polypeptide(L)'
;LGPFHSVAHWTVSVKEVSRNSSNPRFICPDTRTNQRRGSRHEAQFLPHRYRPGTVALREIRRYQKSTELLIRKLPFQRLVREIAQDLLYI
;
A
#
# COMPACT_ATOMS: atom_id res chain seq x y z
N LEU A 1 -23.85 18.21 -34.07
CA LEU A 1 -24.04 18.38 -32.62
C LEU A 1 -24.20 17.00 -32.01
N GLY A 2 -23.14 16.50 -31.36
CA GLY A 2 -23.11 15.16 -30.76
C GLY A 2 -21.66 14.69 -30.62
N PRO A 3 -21.28 14.03 -29.52
CA PRO A 3 -20.09 14.43 -28.78
C PRO A 3 -18.87 13.57 -29.10
N PHE A 4 -17.71 14.23 -29.07
CA PHE A 4 -16.40 13.65 -28.80
C PHE A 4 -16.41 12.82 -27.50
N HIS A 5 -15.36 12.02 -27.33
CA HIS A 5 -14.92 11.31 -26.12
C HIS A 5 -15.40 9.84 -25.99
N SER A 6 -14.87 8.97 -26.84
CA SER A 6 -14.56 7.60 -26.42
C SER A 6 -13.16 7.63 -25.80
N VAL A 7 -13.10 7.84 -24.48
CA VAL A 7 -11.89 7.59 -23.68
C VAL A 7 -12.12 6.25 -22.98
N ALA A 8 -11.26 5.29 -23.30
CA ALA A 8 -11.31 3.93 -22.78
C ALA A 8 -11.52 3.91 -21.25
N HIS A 9 -12.66 3.36 -20.83
CA HIS A 9 -12.90 3.02 -19.45
C HIS A 9 -12.01 1.81 -19.10
N TRP A 10 -10.97 2.03 -18.29
CA TRP A 10 -10.27 0.95 -17.59
C TRP A 10 -11.20 0.37 -16.52
N THR A 11 -12.15 -0.47 -16.91
CA THR A 11 -12.89 -1.32 -15.98
C THR A 11 -12.10 -2.62 -15.82
N VAL A 12 -11.29 -2.72 -14.76
CA VAL A 12 -10.84 -4.03 -14.29
C VAL A 12 -12.04 -4.72 -13.68
N SER A 13 -12.68 -5.58 -14.48
CA SER A 13 -13.67 -6.53 -14.04
C SER A 13 -12.98 -7.59 -13.16
N VAL A 14 -13.07 -7.42 -11.84
CA VAL A 14 -12.73 -8.50 -10.91
C VAL A 14 -13.95 -9.41 -10.82
N LYS A 15 -13.94 -10.44 -11.65
CA LYS A 15 -14.90 -11.55 -11.65
C LYS A 15 -14.94 -12.12 -10.22
N GLU A 16 -16.12 -12.12 -9.61
CA GLU A 16 -16.35 -12.72 -8.30
C GLU A 16 -15.84 -14.16 -8.28
N VAL A 17 -14.76 -14.40 -7.52
CA VAL A 17 -14.39 -15.76 -7.14
C VAL A 17 -15.36 -16.18 -6.05
N SER A 18 -16.26 -17.11 -6.39
CA SER A 18 -17.11 -17.82 -5.44
C SER A 18 -16.23 -18.42 -4.36
N ARG A 19 -16.29 -17.87 -3.14
CA ARG A 19 -15.63 -18.44 -1.96
C ARG A 19 -16.49 -19.55 -1.37
N ASN A 20 -16.70 -20.62 -2.14
CA ASN A 20 -16.99 -21.93 -1.54
C ASN A 20 -15.65 -22.62 -1.25
N SER A 21 -15.01 -22.22 -0.16
CA SER A 21 -13.88 -22.96 0.41
C SER A 21 -14.20 -23.18 1.88
N SER A 22 -14.82 -24.32 2.13
CA SER A 22 -14.92 -24.93 3.46
C SER A 22 -13.49 -25.04 3.99
N ASN A 23 -13.09 -24.08 4.83
CA ASN A 23 -11.79 -24.10 5.47
C ASN A 23 -11.81 -25.30 6.44
N PRO A 24 -11.06 -26.40 6.21
CA PRO A 24 -10.97 -27.42 7.24
C PRO A 24 -10.23 -26.76 8.40
N ARG A 25 -10.94 -26.55 9.51
CA ARG A 25 -10.28 -26.18 10.77
C ARG A 25 -9.29 -27.30 11.05
N PHE A 26 -8.01 -27.04 10.83
CA PHE A 26 -6.97 -27.80 11.49
C PHE A 26 -7.17 -27.59 12.99
N ILE A 27 -7.84 -28.55 13.63
CA ILE A 27 -7.88 -28.64 15.07
C ILE A 27 -6.46 -29.05 15.45
N CYS A 28 -5.65 -28.08 15.85
CA CYS A 28 -4.38 -28.36 16.50
C CYS A 28 -4.71 -29.13 17.80
N PRO A 29 -4.17 -30.34 18.02
CA PRO A 29 -4.32 -30.98 19.32
C PRO A 29 -3.65 -30.09 20.38
N ASP A 30 -4.41 -29.73 21.42
CA ASP A 30 -3.90 -29.00 22.57
C ASP A 30 -2.96 -29.91 23.36
N THR A 31 -1.69 -29.96 22.97
CA THR A 31 -0.65 -30.46 23.86
C THR A 31 -0.59 -29.50 25.03
N ARG A 32 -1.24 -29.89 26.14
CA ARG A 32 -0.94 -29.41 27.50
C ARG A 32 0.56 -29.58 27.74
N THR A 33 1.32 -28.59 27.31
CA THR A 33 2.71 -28.41 27.71
C THR A 33 2.68 -27.64 29.01
N ASN A 34 2.66 -28.38 30.10
CA ASN A 34 3.12 -27.88 31.39
C ASN A 34 4.62 -27.63 31.26
N GLN A 35 5.00 -26.47 30.72
CA GLN A 35 6.37 -25.97 30.76
C GLN A 35 6.36 -24.60 31.41
N ARG A 36 6.51 -24.68 32.74
CA ARG A 36 7.36 -23.84 33.59
C ARG A 36 7.47 -22.38 33.16
N ARG A 37 6.99 -21.50 34.04
CA ARG A 37 7.32 -20.07 34.12
C ARG A 37 8.84 -19.87 33.99
N GLY A 38 9.29 -19.70 32.75
CA GLY A 38 10.67 -19.37 32.41
C GLY A 38 10.77 -17.86 32.29
N SER A 39 11.34 -17.25 33.33
CA SER A 39 12.16 -16.04 33.29
C SER A 39 11.77 -14.91 32.31
N ARG A 40 11.42 -13.76 32.89
CA ARG A 40 11.42 -12.42 32.27
C ARG A 40 12.84 -12.02 31.82
N HIS A 41 13.43 -12.75 30.89
CA HIS A 41 14.61 -12.26 30.17
C HIS A 41 14.10 -11.48 28.97
N GLU A 42 14.59 -10.24 28.87
CA GLU A 42 14.57 -9.38 27.70
C GLU A 42 14.69 -10.22 26.42
N ALA A 43 13.55 -10.58 25.84
CA ALA A 43 13.49 -10.95 24.44
C ALA A 43 13.78 -9.64 23.72
N GLN A 44 15.04 -9.43 23.33
CA GLN A 44 15.41 -8.37 22.42
C GLN A 44 14.52 -8.54 21.20
N PHE A 45 13.48 -7.71 21.11
CA PHE A 45 12.52 -7.76 20.02
C PHE A 45 13.28 -7.44 18.75
N LEU A 46 13.58 -8.48 17.97
CA LEU A 46 14.06 -8.28 16.61
C LEU A 46 13.04 -7.37 15.92
N PRO A 47 13.47 -6.26 15.32
CA PRO A 47 12.54 -5.34 14.68
C PRO A 47 11.73 -6.11 13.65
N HIS A 48 10.40 -6.07 13.80
CA HIS A 48 9.50 -6.75 12.88
C HIS A 48 9.75 -6.24 11.46
N ARG A 49 10.21 -7.13 10.58
CA ARG A 49 10.43 -6.83 9.17
C ARG A 49 9.25 -7.33 8.35
N TYR A 50 8.62 -6.43 7.61
CA TYR A 50 7.58 -6.77 6.67
C TYR A 50 8.13 -7.61 5.51
N ARG A 51 7.30 -8.53 5.02
CA ARG A 51 7.59 -9.26 3.78
C ARG A 51 7.68 -8.29 2.59
N PRO A 52 8.52 -8.58 1.58
CA PRO A 52 8.55 -7.79 0.36
C PRO A 52 7.13 -7.71 -0.24
N GLY A 53 6.76 -6.53 -0.73
CA GLY A 53 5.42 -6.25 -1.28
C GLY A 53 4.38 -5.83 -0.24
N THR A 54 4.50 -6.19 1.04
CA THR A 54 3.51 -5.81 2.07
C THR A 54 3.43 -4.29 2.26
N VAL A 55 4.58 -3.61 2.31
CA VAL A 55 4.62 -2.14 2.46
C VAL A 55 4.15 -1.44 1.19
N ALA A 56 4.56 -1.94 0.02
CA ALA A 56 4.16 -1.38 -1.28
C ALA A 56 2.64 -1.43 -1.49
N LEU A 57 1.99 -2.55 -1.17
CA LEU A 57 0.52 -2.66 -1.27
C LEU A 57 -0.21 -1.70 -0.32
N ARG A 58 0.37 -1.45 0.86
CA ARG A 58 -0.17 -0.46 1.82
C ARG A 58 -0.05 0.96 1.28
N GLU A 59 1.08 1.30 0.67
CA GLU A 59 1.32 2.61 0.05
C GLU A 59 0.41 2.84 -1.16
N ILE A 60 0.24 1.86 -2.05
CA ILE A 60 -0.69 1.94 -3.19
C ILE A 60 -2.10 2.24 -2.71
N ARG A 61 -2.60 1.49 -1.72
CA ARG A 61 -3.93 1.73 -1.13
C ARG A 61 -4.06 3.10 -0.48
N ARG A 62 -2.98 3.61 0.15
CA ARG A 62 -2.96 4.95 0.75
C ARG A 62 -3.09 6.03 -0.32
N TYR A 63 -2.23 6.01 -1.34
CA TYR A 63 -2.19 7.04 -2.39
C TYR A 63 -3.37 6.99 -3.35
N GLN A 64 -4.07 5.86 -3.46
CA GLN A 64 -5.33 5.78 -4.20
C GLN A 64 -6.52 6.34 -3.40
N LYS A 65 -6.42 6.38 -2.07
CA LYS A 65 -7.48 6.88 -1.19
C LYS A 65 -7.39 8.39 -0.96
N SER A 66 -6.18 8.93 -0.85
CA SER A 66 -5.94 10.36 -0.70
C SER A 66 -5.45 11.00 -2.00
N THR A 67 -5.55 12.32 -2.10
CA THR A 67 -5.06 13.10 -3.25
C THR A 67 -3.97 14.08 -2.84
N GLU A 68 -3.15 13.72 -1.85
CA GLU A 68 -2.04 14.57 -1.39
C GLU A 68 -0.93 14.68 -2.43
N LEU A 69 -0.25 15.83 -2.46
CA LEU A 69 0.89 16.03 -3.37
C LEU A 69 2.03 15.08 -2.99
N LEU A 70 2.46 14.24 -3.93
CA LEU A 70 3.56 13.30 -3.74
C LEU A 70 4.93 14.01 -3.72
N ILE A 71 5.01 15.22 -4.29
CA ILE A 71 6.20 16.04 -4.36
C ILE A 71 6.03 17.24 -3.42
N ARG A 72 7.11 17.60 -2.69
CA ARG A 72 7.10 18.76 -1.79
C ARG A 72 6.89 20.06 -2.58
N LYS A 73 6.11 20.99 -2.01
CA LYS A 73 5.74 22.27 -2.66
C LYS A 73 6.94 23.16 -3.00
N LEU A 74 7.87 23.35 -2.06
CA LEU A 74 9.00 24.28 -2.23
C LEU A 74 9.96 23.92 -3.39
N PRO A 75 10.46 22.68 -3.53
CA PRO A 75 11.32 22.33 -4.67
C PRO A 75 10.56 22.43 -6.01
N PHE A 76 9.29 22.00 -6.06
CA PHE A 76 8.48 22.14 -7.27
C PHE A 76 8.25 23.61 -7.66
N GLN A 77 8.00 24.48 -6.69
CA GLN A 77 7.86 25.92 -6.91
C GLN A 77 9.16 26.56 -7.44
N ARG A 78 10.33 26.14 -6.97
CA ARG A 78 11.62 26.64 -7.48
C ARG A 78 11.81 26.27 -8.95
N LEU A 79 11.52 25.01 -9.31
CA LEU A 79 11.59 24.53 -10.69
C LEU A 79 10.64 25.30 -11.63
N VAL A 80 9.41 25.56 -11.19
CA VAL A 80 8.45 26.35 -11.99
C VAL A 80 8.96 27.76 -12.26
N ARG A 81 9.63 28.39 -11.28
CA ARG A 81 10.20 29.74 -11.44
C ARG A 81 11.38 29.75 -12.41
N GLU A 82 12.26 28.76 -12.33
CA GLU A 82 13.39 28.60 -13.23
C GLU A 82 12.92 28.48 -14.69
N ILE A 83 11.99 27.54 -14.96
CA ILE A 83 11.42 27.36 -16.31
C ILE A 83 10.70 28.63 -16.78
N ALA A 84 9.95 29.30 -15.91
CA ALA A 84 9.27 30.53 -16.27
C ALA A 84 10.25 31.67 -16.60
N GLN A 85 11.39 31.76 -15.90
CA GLN A 85 12.44 32.72 -16.22
C GLN A 85 13.05 32.44 -17.59
N ASP A 86 13.35 31.18 -17.90
CA ASP A 86 13.93 30.80 -19.19
C ASP A 86 12.98 31.09 -20.38
N LEU A 87 11.67 30.97 -20.16
CA LEU A 87 10.65 31.20 -21.21
C LEU A 87 10.22 32.67 -21.34
N LEU A 88 10.27 33.45 -20.25
CA LEU A 88 9.80 34.85 -20.21
C LEU A 88 10.94 35.88 -20.32
N TYR A 89 12.19 35.44 -20.24
CA TYR A 89 13.39 36.27 -20.41
C TYR A 89 14.19 35.85 -21.65
N ILE A 90 13.46 35.47 -22.70
CA ILE A 90 13.84 35.63 -24.11
C ILE A 90 13.19 36.92 -24.62
#